data_AF-A0A1I1TYD8-F1
#
_entry.id   AF-A0A1I1TYD8-F1
#
_cell.length_a   1.000
_cell.length_b   1.000
_cell.length_c   1.000
_cell.angle_alpha   90.00
_cell.angle_beta   90.00
_cell.angle_gamma   90.00
#
_symmetry.space_group_name_H-M   'P 1'
#
loop_
_entity.id
_entity.type
_entity.pdbx_description
1 polymer ?
#
loop_
_entity_poly.entity_id
_entity_poly.type
_entity_poly.pdbx_seq_one_letter_code
_entity_poly.pdbx_strand_id
1 'polypeptide(L)'
;MPFKLRSLLTAAAACALVIGTTTSAEASAVGYEKVSGFCFTMSGQTVCAPTATLGHYIKGDGRKIERQEASIQDVFGADTAGREWCNWRFDWRYADTNGKTYLIRKGKTHNGCSFWSSIGRVDNTTHTLKHYGKACAAFYASGKERAVQCHNITK
;
A
#
# COMPACT_ATOMS: atom_id res chain seq x y z
N MET A 1 24.64 78.52 0.16
CA MET A 1 24.30 77.19 0.74
C MET A 1 23.22 77.41 1.79
N PRO A 2 22.09 76.67 1.88
CA PRO A 2 21.70 75.44 1.20
C PRO A 2 20.33 75.52 0.44
N PHE A 3 20.19 74.75 -0.64
CA PHE A 3 18.91 74.43 -1.28
C PHE A 3 18.24 73.27 -0.54
N LYS A 4 16.98 73.44 -0.09
CA LYS A 4 16.19 72.38 0.55
C LYS A 4 15.31 71.64 -0.46
N LEU A 5 15.74 70.41 -0.71
CA LEU A 5 15.01 69.17 -1.04
C LEU A 5 13.48 69.19 -0.90
N ARG A 6 12.77 68.66 -1.90
CA ARG A 6 11.58 67.78 -1.76
C ARG A 6 11.22 67.11 -3.08
N SER A 7 11.80 65.94 -3.34
CA SER A 7 11.27 64.97 -4.30
C SER A 7 10.18 64.14 -3.61
N LEU A 8 8.96 64.22 -4.12
CA LEU A 8 7.88 63.29 -3.80
C LEU A 8 7.80 62.26 -4.93
N LEU A 9 8.21 61.04 -4.65
CA LEU A 9 7.96 59.87 -5.50
C LEU A 9 7.24 58.83 -4.65
N THR A 10 5.92 58.81 -4.77
CA THR A 10 5.05 57.78 -4.22
C THR A 10 5.12 56.57 -5.14
N ALA A 11 5.84 55.53 -4.73
CA ALA A 11 5.80 54.23 -5.39
C ALA A 11 4.70 53.37 -4.76
N ALA A 12 3.63 53.09 -5.51
CA ALA A 12 2.60 52.14 -5.13
C ALA A 12 3.15 50.71 -5.29
N ALA A 13 3.28 49.98 -4.19
CA ALA A 13 3.61 48.55 -4.20
C ALA A 13 2.33 47.73 -4.45
N ALA A 14 2.20 47.16 -5.65
CA ALA A 14 1.17 46.17 -5.94
C ALA A 14 1.65 44.78 -5.44
N CYS A 15 1.13 44.33 -4.30
CA CYS A 15 1.30 42.95 -3.85
C CYS A 15 0.43 42.02 -4.71
N ALA A 16 1.05 41.29 -5.63
CA ALA A 16 0.41 40.18 -6.32
C ALA A 16 0.23 39.01 -5.33
N LEU A 17 -1.02 38.70 -4.99
CA LEU A 17 -1.39 37.50 -4.24
C LEU A 17 -1.21 36.28 -5.13
N VAL A 18 -0.12 35.53 -4.94
CA VAL A 18 0.03 34.19 -5.48
C VAL A 18 -0.91 33.28 -4.69
N ILE A 19 -2.05 32.93 -5.28
CA ILE A 19 -2.94 31.90 -4.74
C ILE A 19 -2.22 30.56 -4.94
N GLY A 20 -1.45 30.16 -3.93
CA GLY A 20 -0.89 28.81 -3.87
C GLY A 20 -2.03 27.82 -3.76
N THR A 21 -2.25 27.01 -4.79
CA THR A 21 -3.11 25.84 -4.69
C THR A 21 -2.43 24.88 -3.71
N THR A 22 -3.04 24.67 -2.55
CA THR A 22 -2.59 23.63 -1.62
C THR A 22 -2.86 22.28 -2.27
N THR A 23 -1.85 21.69 -2.90
CA THR A 23 -1.90 20.27 -3.24
C THR A 23 -1.94 19.51 -1.92
N SER A 24 -3.01 18.74 -1.68
CA SER A 24 -3.03 17.81 -0.55
C SER A 24 -1.84 16.87 -0.71
N ALA A 25 -0.97 16.81 0.28
CA ALA A 25 0.11 15.83 0.28
C ALA A 25 -0.54 14.43 0.27
N GLU A 26 -0.29 13.65 -0.79
CA GLU A 26 -0.80 12.28 -0.85
C GLU A 26 -0.12 11.43 0.23
N ALA A 27 -0.87 10.94 1.21
CA ALA A 27 -0.35 10.03 2.20
C ALA A 27 -0.27 8.62 1.59
N SER A 28 0.94 8.23 1.18
CA SER A 28 1.21 6.86 0.76
C SER A 28 2.00 6.11 1.82
N ALA A 29 1.69 4.82 1.98
CA ALA A 29 2.35 3.94 2.93
C ALA A 29 2.82 2.67 2.20
N VAL A 30 4.07 2.29 2.41
CA VAL A 30 4.67 1.04 1.92
C VAL A 30 5.20 0.30 3.14
N GLY A 31 4.99 -1.01 3.18
CA GLY A 31 5.64 -1.83 4.18
C GLY A 31 5.71 -3.29 3.77
N TYR A 32 6.48 -4.03 4.54
CA TYR A 32 6.92 -5.37 4.17
C TYR A 32 6.78 -6.32 5.35
N GLU A 33 6.42 -7.57 5.07
CA GLU A 33 6.35 -8.65 6.05
C GLU A 33 7.05 -9.91 5.51
N LYS A 34 7.74 -10.66 6.37
CA LYS A 34 8.44 -11.87 5.94
C LYS A 34 7.43 -12.98 5.64
N VAL A 35 7.58 -13.62 4.48
CA VAL A 35 6.90 -14.87 4.14
C VAL A 35 7.89 -16.01 4.33
N SER A 36 7.72 -16.80 5.38
CA SER A 36 8.60 -17.96 5.61
C SER A 36 8.39 -19.02 4.53
N GLY A 37 9.48 -19.59 4.03
CA GLY A 37 9.42 -20.71 3.07
C GLY A 37 8.67 -21.92 3.63
N PHE A 38 8.01 -22.66 2.76
CA PHE A 38 7.25 -23.86 3.15
C PHE A 38 7.13 -24.84 1.99
N CYS A 39 6.92 -26.10 2.31
CA CYS A 39 6.59 -27.13 1.33
C CYS A 39 5.13 -27.56 1.44
N PHE A 40 4.56 -28.02 0.34
CA PHE A 40 3.21 -28.55 0.26
C PHE A 40 3.12 -29.63 -0.83
N THR A 41 2.16 -30.54 -0.68
CA THR A 41 1.90 -31.59 -1.66
C THR A 41 0.85 -31.11 -2.66
N MET A 42 1.14 -31.24 -3.94
CA MET A 42 0.21 -30.96 -5.03
C MET A 42 0.27 -32.09 -6.05
N SER A 43 -0.86 -32.73 -6.33
CA SER A 43 -0.95 -33.85 -7.27
C SER A 43 0.07 -34.98 -6.99
N GLY A 44 0.35 -35.24 -5.71
CA GLY A 44 1.33 -36.24 -5.27
C GLY A 44 2.80 -35.81 -5.33
N GLN A 45 3.12 -34.61 -5.84
CA GLN A 45 4.46 -34.04 -5.83
C GLN A 45 4.66 -33.06 -4.68
N THR A 46 5.86 -33.03 -4.09
CA THR A 46 6.23 -32.04 -3.08
C THR A 46 6.82 -30.82 -3.75
N VAL A 47 6.18 -29.67 -3.58
CA VAL A 47 6.63 -28.36 -4.08
C VAL A 47 6.98 -27.48 -2.89
N CYS A 48 8.11 -26.77 -2.97
CA CYS A 48 8.57 -25.88 -1.91
C CYS A 48 8.65 -24.43 -2.39
N ALA A 49 7.85 -23.57 -1.75
CA ALA A 49 7.91 -22.13 -1.91
C ALA A 49 9.10 -21.56 -1.11
N PRO A 50 9.88 -20.64 -1.69
CA PRO A 50 11.02 -20.04 -1.01
C PRO A 50 10.59 -19.08 0.09
N THR A 51 11.55 -18.64 0.90
CA THR A 51 11.34 -17.44 1.72
C THR A 51 11.22 -16.25 0.78
N ALA A 52 10.28 -15.37 1.08
CA ALA A 52 9.95 -14.20 0.29
C ALA A 52 9.48 -13.06 1.20
N THR A 53 9.08 -11.95 0.60
CA THR A 53 8.58 -10.78 1.31
C THR A 53 7.21 -10.38 0.75
N LEU A 54 6.24 -10.18 1.64
CA LEU A 54 4.96 -9.58 1.33
C LEU A 54 5.12 -8.06 1.33
N GLY A 55 5.06 -7.42 0.17
CA GLY A 55 4.91 -5.97 0.06
C GLY A 55 3.45 -5.57 0.17
N HIS A 56 3.18 -4.43 0.80
CA HIS A 56 1.86 -3.84 0.86
C HIS A 56 1.95 -2.32 0.76
N TYR A 57 1.32 -1.79 -0.28
CA TYR A 57 1.23 -0.38 -0.58
C TYR A 57 -0.21 0.10 -0.46
N ILE A 58 -0.39 1.26 0.17
CA ILE A 58 -1.65 1.99 0.21
C ILE A 58 -1.38 3.43 -0.20
N LYS A 59 -2.24 3.96 -1.07
CA LYS A 59 -2.33 5.38 -1.40
C LYS A 59 -3.67 5.93 -0.92
N GLY A 60 -3.64 7.08 -0.25
CA GLY A 60 -4.86 7.77 0.14
C GLY A 60 -4.62 8.96 1.05
N ASP A 61 -5.63 9.31 1.84
CA ASP A 61 -5.54 10.33 2.88
C ASP A 61 -6.56 10.07 3.98
N GLY A 62 -6.12 10.15 5.24
CA GLY A 62 -6.93 9.79 6.42
C GLY A 62 -7.63 8.43 6.25
N ARG A 63 -8.97 8.42 6.19
CA ARG A 63 -9.76 7.19 5.98
C ARG A 63 -10.02 6.87 4.51
N LYS A 64 -9.66 7.75 3.59
CA LYS A 64 -9.87 7.54 2.15
C LYS A 64 -8.74 6.69 1.61
N ILE A 65 -9.07 5.58 0.98
CA ILE A 65 -8.15 4.76 0.21
C ILE A 65 -8.46 4.97 -1.27
N GLU A 66 -7.43 5.23 -2.06
CA GLU A 66 -7.52 5.46 -3.51
C GLU A 66 -6.92 4.29 -4.29
N ARG A 67 -5.82 3.72 -3.79
CA ARG A 67 -5.18 2.53 -4.36
C ARG A 67 -4.61 1.66 -3.25
N GLN A 68 -4.69 0.35 -3.44
CA GLN A 68 -3.97 -0.65 -2.64
C GLN A 68 -3.31 -1.67 -3.54
N GLU A 69 -2.14 -2.12 -3.13
CA GLU A 69 -1.37 -3.10 -3.84
C GLU A 69 -0.63 -4.01 -2.86
N ALA A 70 -0.57 -5.29 -3.18
CA ALA A 70 0.30 -6.21 -2.47
C ALA A 70 0.93 -7.19 -3.44
N SER A 71 2.17 -7.57 -3.17
CA SER A 71 2.93 -8.50 -4.00
C SER A 71 3.84 -9.38 -3.15
N ILE A 72 4.17 -10.56 -3.67
CA ILE A 72 5.26 -11.39 -3.17
C ILE A 72 6.52 -11.03 -3.94
N GLN A 73 7.48 -10.46 -3.22
CA GLN A 73 8.81 -10.14 -3.70
C GLN A 73 9.78 -11.25 -3.31
N ASP A 74 10.71 -11.55 -4.20
CA ASP A 74 11.79 -12.49 -3.90
C ASP A 74 12.77 -11.92 -2.85
N VAL A 75 13.80 -12.70 -2.53
CA VAL A 75 14.83 -12.32 -1.54
C VAL A 75 15.64 -11.08 -1.92
N PHE A 76 15.59 -10.64 -3.19
CA PHE A 76 16.24 -9.44 -3.69
C PHE A 76 15.26 -8.26 -3.84
N GLY A 77 13.99 -8.45 -3.47
CA GLY A 77 12.95 -7.43 -3.57
C GLY A 77 12.29 -7.33 -4.95
N ALA A 78 12.54 -8.26 -5.88
CA ALA A 78 11.90 -8.22 -7.19
C ALA A 78 10.55 -8.96 -7.17
N ASP A 79 9.55 -8.43 -7.89
CA ASP A 79 8.20 -9.00 -8.03
C ASP A 79 8.17 -10.24 -8.94
N THR A 80 9.04 -11.21 -8.67
CA THR A 80 9.08 -12.51 -9.36
C THR A 80 8.55 -13.64 -8.49
N ALA A 81 8.33 -13.34 -7.20
CA ALA A 81 8.09 -14.30 -6.12
C ALA A 81 9.17 -15.40 -5.97
N GLY A 82 10.26 -15.34 -6.74
CA GLY A 82 11.43 -16.21 -6.70
C GLY A 82 11.22 -17.66 -7.17
N ARG A 83 10.00 -18.21 -7.14
CA ARG A 83 9.72 -19.60 -7.55
C ARG A 83 8.22 -19.87 -7.75
N GLU A 84 7.81 -21.11 -7.51
CA GLU A 84 6.45 -21.61 -7.65
C GLU A 84 5.60 -21.37 -6.41
N TRP A 85 4.40 -20.82 -6.61
CA TRP A 85 3.39 -20.62 -5.58
C TRP A 85 2.03 -21.02 -6.11
N CYS A 86 1.26 -21.78 -5.33
CA CYS A 86 0.00 -22.36 -5.79
C CYS A 86 -1.16 -22.00 -4.86
N ASN A 87 -2.38 -22.02 -5.40
CA ASN A 87 -3.61 -21.80 -4.62
C ASN A 87 -3.53 -20.53 -3.77
N TRP A 88 -3.13 -19.43 -4.42
CA TRP A 88 -2.79 -18.20 -3.74
C TRP A 88 -3.86 -17.12 -3.88
N ARG A 89 -3.94 -16.23 -2.88
CA ARG A 89 -4.78 -15.02 -2.93
C ARG A 89 -4.27 -13.96 -1.95
N PHE A 90 -4.73 -12.73 -2.14
CA PHE A 90 -4.58 -11.64 -1.20
C PHE A 90 -5.94 -11.14 -0.74
N ASP A 91 -6.11 -10.98 0.57
CA ASP A 91 -7.31 -10.40 1.17
C ASP A 91 -6.96 -9.05 1.80
N TRP A 92 -7.80 -8.04 1.56
CA TRP A 92 -7.72 -6.76 2.28
C TRP A 92 -8.54 -6.85 3.56
N ARG A 93 -7.93 -6.56 4.71
CA ARG A 93 -8.59 -6.59 6.01
C ARG A 93 -8.53 -5.24 6.67
N TYR A 94 -9.64 -4.83 7.26
CA TYR A 94 -9.75 -3.55 7.94
C TYR A 94 -10.23 -3.79 9.36
N ALA A 95 -9.47 -3.26 10.32
CA ALA A 95 -9.78 -3.31 11.73
C ALA A 95 -9.89 -1.90 12.30
N ASP A 96 -10.73 -1.72 13.31
CA ASP A 96 -10.81 -0.47 14.06
C ASP A 96 -9.59 -0.30 15.00
N THR A 97 -9.53 0.82 15.72
CA THR A 97 -8.48 1.12 16.70
C THR A 97 -8.43 0.15 17.88
N ASN A 98 -9.52 -0.59 18.13
CA ASN A 98 -9.57 -1.63 19.17
C ASN A 98 -9.12 -3.01 18.62
N GLY A 99 -8.71 -3.08 17.36
CA GLY A 99 -8.26 -4.31 16.71
C GLY A 99 -9.39 -5.19 16.18
N LYS A 100 -10.65 -4.77 16.26
CA LYS A 100 -11.78 -5.55 15.74
C LYS A 100 -11.84 -5.42 14.22
N THR A 101 -11.62 -6.53 13.53
CA THR A 101 -11.81 -6.60 12.06
C THR A 101 -13.29 -6.43 11.73
N TYR A 102 -13.62 -5.40 10.95
CA TYR A 102 -15.00 -5.08 10.56
C TYR A 102 -15.27 -5.32 9.07
N LEU A 103 -14.23 -5.47 8.25
CA LEU A 103 -14.37 -5.72 6.82
C LEU A 103 -13.21 -6.57 6.31
N ILE A 104 -13.54 -7.60 5.54
CA ILE A 104 -12.58 -8.40 4.77
C ILE A 104 -13.03 -8.40 3.31
N ARG A 105 -12.22 -7.82 2.41
CA ARG A 105 -12.42 -7.88 0.96
C ARG A 105 -11.55 -8.98 0.38
N LYS A 106 -12.13 -10.17 0.26
CA LYS A 106 -11.44 -11.34 -0.29
C LYS A 106 -11.02 -11.10 -1.74
N GLY A 107 -9.80 -11.53 -2.06
CA GLY A 107 -9.31 -11.52 -3.44
C GLY A 107 -9.79 -12.74 -4.22
N LYS A 108 -9.59 -12.69 -5.54
CA LYS A 108 -9.72 -13.87 -6.39
C LYS A 108 -8.67 -14.90 -5.94
N THR A 109 -9.09 -16.16 -5.79
CA THR A 109 -8.15 -17.25 -5.58
C THR A 109 -7.62 -17.74 -6.93
N HIS A 110 -6.30 -17.79 -7.05
CA HIS A 110 -5.60 -18.36 -8.18
C HIS A 110 -5.35 -19.84 -7.88
N ASN A 111 -6.23 -20.71 -8.37
CA ASN A 111 -6.21 -22.15 -8.07
C ASN A 111 -5.07 -22.92 -8.75
N GLY A 112 -4.38 -22.29 -9.71
CA GLY A 112 -3.18 -22.84 -10.34
C GLY A 112 -1.91 -22.44 -9.60
N CYS A 113 -0.78 -22.78 -10.21
CA CYS A 113 0.53 -22.33 -9.78
C CYS A 113 1.05 -21.21 -10.67
N SER A 114 1.76 -20.29 -10.05
CA SER A 114 2.46 -19.19 -10.68
C SER A 114 3.96 -19.42 -10.48
N PHE A 115 4.72 -19.43 -11.58
CA PHE A 115 6.16 -19.73 -11.59
C PHE A 115 6.93 -18.55 -12.19
N TRP A 116 7.89 -17.99 -11.44
CA TRP A 116 8.69 -16.80 -11.83
C TRP A 116 7.86 -15.63 -12.37
N SER A 117 6.62 -15.50 -11.89
CA SER A 117 5.71 -14.44 -12.31
C SER A 117 5.39 -13.53 -11.13
N SER A 118 5.01 -12.29 -11.42
CA SER A 118 4.46 -11.42 -10.39
C SER A 118 3.23 -12.04 -9.74
N ILE A 119 3.29 -12.21 -8.42
CA ILE A 119 2.17 -12.66 -7.60
C ILE A 119 1.73 -11.46 -6.79
N GLY A 120 0.66 -10.83 -7.23
CA GLY A 120 0.16 -9.64 -6.58
C GLY A 120 -1.29 -9.36 -6.87
N ARG A 121 -1.81 -8.37 -6.16
CA ARG A 121 -3.16 -7.86 -6.31
C ARG A 121 -3.09 -6.34 -6.25
N VAL A 122 -3.63 -5.68 -7.28
CA VAL A 122 -3.83 -4.24 -7.32
C VAL A 122 -5.33 -3.95 -7.27
N ASP A 123 -5.71 -2.98 -6.46
CA ASP A 123 -7.08 -2.49 -6.33
C ASP A 123 -7.09 -0.96 -6.38
N ASN A 124 -7.64 -0.40 -7.45
CA ASN A 124 -7.78 1.05 -7.67
C ASN A 124 -9.17 1.57 -7.26
N THR A 125 -9.95 0.77 -6.54
CA THR A 125 -11.29 1.16 -6.11
C THR A 125 -11.20 2.17 -4.98
N THR A 126 -11.52 3.43 -5.27
CA THR A 126 -11.58 4.48 -4.25
C THR A 126 -12.73 4.23 -3.27
N HIS A 127 -12.44 4.28 -1.97
CA HIS A 127 -13.46 4.15 -0.93
C HIS A 127 -13.00 4.76 0.40
N THR A 128 -13.97 5.05 1.27
CA THR A 128 -13.71 5.57 2.61
C THR A 128 -13.93 4.49 3.65
N LEU A 129 -12.94 4.28 4.51
CA LEU A 129 -13.02 3.36 5.63
C LEU A 129 -14.03 3.85 6.68
N LYS A 130 -14.76 2.90 7.28
CA LYS A 130 -15.75 3.19 8.32
C LYS A 130 -15.08 3.75 9.59
N HIS A 131 -13.89 3.26 9.92
CA HIS A 131 -13.13 3.63 11.12
C HIS A 131 -11.66 3.88 10.77
N TYR A 132 -10.98 4.70 11.59
CA TYR A 132 -9.52 4.64 11.70
C TYR A 132 -9.11 3.33 12.39
N GLY A 133 -7.86 2.90 12.22
CA GLY A 133 -7.39 1.63 12.75
C GLY A 133 -6.31 1.02 11.88
N LYS A 134 -6.52 -0.19 11.36
CA LYS A 134 -5.54 -0.90 10.51
C LYS A 134 -6.13 -1.24 9.15
N ALA A 135 -5.32 -1.10 8.11
CA ALA A 135 -5.56 -1.69 6.80
C ALA A 135 -4.43 -2.69 6.52
N CYS A 136 -4.79 -3.94 6.23
CA CYS A 136 -3.83 -5.03 6.11
C CYS A 136 -3.99 -5.81 4.80
N ALA A 137 -2.87 -6.21 4.22
CA ALA A 137 -2.78 -7.23 3.21
C ALA A 137 -2.50 -8.57 3.87
N ALA A 138 -3.39 -9.55 3.67
CA ALA A 138 -3.17 -10.92 4.12
C ALA A 138 -2.94 -11.83 2.92
N PHE A 139 -1.78 -12.46 2.87
CA PHE A 139 -1.40 -13.38 1.82
C PHE A 139 -1.69 -14.83 2.20
N TYR A 140 -2.31 -15.55 1.28
CA TYR A 140 -2.60 -16.96 1.38
C TYR A 140 -1.91 -17.72 0.25
N ALA A 141 -1.40 -18.91 0.57
CA ALA A 141 -0.92 -19.88 -0.42
C ALA A 141 -1.10 -21.31 0.10
N SER A 142 -1.49 -22.21 -0.80
CA SER A 142 -1.83 -23.60 -0.48
C SER A 142 -2.86 -23.70 0.65
N GLY A 143 -3.88 -22.84 0.61
CA GLY A 143 -5.00 -22.83 1.56
C GLY A 143 -4.71 -22.26 2.96
N LYS A 144 -3.48 -21.82 3.24
CA LYS A 144 -3.09 -21.27 4.55
C LYS A 144 -2.68 -19.81 4.45
N GLU A 145 -2.94 -19.04 5.50
CA GLU A 145 -2.37 -17.70 5.67
C GLU A 145 -0.86 -17.84 5.89
N ARG A 146 -0.06 -17.07 5.13
CA ARG A 146 1.40 -17.15 5.14
C ARG A 146 2.06 -15.90 5.71
N ALA A 147 1.43 -14.74 5.54
CA ALA A 147 1.89 -13.47 6.08
C ALA A 147 0.76 -12.45 6.10
N VAL A 148 0.89 -11.45 6.99
CA VAL A 148 0.01 -10.29 7.05
C VAL A 148 0.85 -9.04 7.26
N GLN A 149 0.75 -8.08 6.35
CA GLN A 149 1.37 -6.76 6.51
C GLN A 149 0.25 -5.75 6.78
N CYS A 150 0.41 -4.90 7.79
CA CYS A 150 -0.56 -3.87 8.15
C CYS A 150 0.03 -2.46 8.15
N HIS A 151 -0.81 -1.48 7.80
CA HIS A 151 -0.59 -0.06 8.02
C HIS A 151 -1.56 0.45 9.07
N ASN A 152 -1.09 1.35 9.93
CA ASN A 152 -1.97 2.11 10.82
C ASN A 152 -2.58 3.27 10.01
N ILE A 153 -3.90 3.32 9.98
CA ILE A 153 -4.67 4.38 9.36
C ILE A 153 -5.09 5.33 10.46
N THR A 154 -4.42 6.48 10.53
CA THR A 154 -4.61 7.51 11.57
C THR A 154 -5.16 8.80 10.97
N LYS A 155 -5.58 9.70 11.85
CA LYS A 155 -5.99 11.06 11.49
C LYS A 155 -4.78 11.90 11.12
#